data_AF-A0A9D5APJ1-F1
#
_entry.id   AF-A0A9D5APJ1-F1
#
_cell.length_a   1.000
_cell.length_b   1.000
_cell.length_c   1.000
_cell.angle_alpha   90.00
_cell.angle_beta   90.00
_cell.angle_gamma   90.00
#
_symmetry.space_group_name_H-M   'P 1'
#
loop_
_entity.id
_entity.type
_entity.pdbx_description
1 polymer ?
#
loop_
_entity_poly.entity_id
_entity_poly.type
_entity_poly.pdbx_seq_one_letter_code
_entity_poly.pdbx_strand_id
1 'polypeptide(L)'
;MASDQENSQDANAPDDTSEKEITRGITIMKSIIRDRDKAVTYNVNWNADNQLIGSNAAKLASYIGTLVRMHIPITATRWSNKELGSAKDKIWTEILRSFNIEDTTIRKSIYFNWPEKDTEGGERF
;
A
#
# COMPACT_ATOMS: atom_id res chain seq x y z
N MET A 1 19.84 65.59 7.07
CA MET A 1 19.02 65.96 5.89
C MET A 1 19.08 64.77 4.96
N ALA A 2 18.10 63.87 5.08
CA ALA A 2 16.94 63.74 4.17
C ALA A 2 17.37 63.00 2.88
N SER A 3 17.20 61.67 2.80
CA SER A 3 15.97 60.95 2.44
C SER A 3 15.85 60.79 0.91
N ASP A 4 16.44 59.72 0.39
CA ASP A 4 16.09 59.19 -0.93
C ASP A 4 14.85 58.30 -0.77
N GLN A 5 13.71 58.85 -1.13
CA GLN A 5 12.42 58.18 -1.17
C GLN A 5 12.17 57.75 -2.62
N GLU A 6 12.49 56.49 -2.94
CA GLU A 6 12.11 55.90 -4.23
C GLU A 6 10.65 55.43 -4.16
N ASN A 7 9.87 56.03 -5.06
CA ASN A 7 8.43 55.96 -5.18
C ASN A 7 7.99 54.62 -5.79
N SER A 8 6.92 54.08 -5.22
CA SER A 8 6.25 52.83 -5.57
C SER A 8 5.65 52.85 -6.98
N GLN A 9 5.77 51.73 -7.69
CA GLN A 9 4.78 51.34 -8.71
C GLN A 9 4.39 49.88 -8.52
N ASP A 10 3.18 49.75 -7.97
CA ASP A 10 2.35 48.55 -7.92
C ASP A 10 2.10 48.03 -9.34
N ALA A 11 2.40 46.75 -9.54
CA ALA A 11 1.80 45.97 -10.63
C ALA A 11 1.36 44.65 -10.02
N ASN A 12 0.11 44.65 -9.55
CA ASN A 12 -0.72 43.48 -9.26
C ASN A 12 -0.45 42.33 -10.25
N ALA A 13 0.33 41.34 -9.82
CA ALA A 13 0.35 40.01 -10.43
C ALA A 13 -0.81 39.22 -9.81
N PRO A 14 -1.63 38.51 -10.62
CA PRO A 14 -2.70 37.69 -10.08
C PRO A 14 -2.07 36.54 -9.28
N ASP A 15 -2.38 36.52 -7.99
CA ASP A 15 -2.08 35.41 -7.09
C ASP A 15 -2.86 34.19 -7.57
N ASP A 16 -2.21 33.33 -8.35
CA ASP A 16 -2.72 32.00 -8.70
C ASP A 16 -2.61 31.10 -7.45
N THR A 17 -3.45 31.39 -6.45
CA THR A 17 -3.78 30.44 -5.39
C THR A 17 -4.73 29.38 -5.96
N SER A 18 -4.26 28.62 -6.94
CA SER A 18 -4.78 27.28 -7.16
C SER A 18 -4.33 26.43 -5.98
N GLU A 19 -5.20 26.30 -4.98
CA GLU A 19 -5.08 25.31 -3.92
C GLU A 19 -4.91 23.94 -4.57
N LYS A 20 -3.67 23.47 -4.69
CA LYS A 20 -3.38 22.15 -5.23
C LYS A 20 -3.94 21.14 -4.25
N GLU A 21 -5.09 20.57 -4.60
CA GLU A 21 -5.71 19.47 -3.86
C GLU A 21 -4.63 18.42 -3.59
N ILE A 22 -4.26 18.23 -2.30
CA ILE A 22 -3.21 17.27 -1.93
C ILE A 22 -3.80 15.87 -2.04
N THR A 23 -3.79 15.33 -3.26
CA THR A 23 -4.19 13.95 -3.50
C THR A 23 -3.06 13.03 -3.03
N ARG A 24 -3.37 12.13 -2.10
CA ARG A 24 -2.40 11.12 -1.64
C ARG A 24 -2.11 10.16 -2.78
N GLY A 25 -0.85 10.07 -3.20
CA GLY A 25 -0.39 9.05 -4.15
C GLY A 25 -0.44 7.63 -3.56
N ILE A 26 -0.14 6.64 -4.40
CA ILE A 26 -0.06 5.23 -3.97
C ILE A 26 0.97 5.09 -2.85
N THR A 27 0.54 4.55 -1.71
CA THR A 27 1.44 4.22 -0.59
C THR A 27 2.38 3.09 -1.00
N ILE A 28 3.69 3.33 -0.97
CA ILE A 28 4.74 2.32 -1.22
C ILE A 28 5.59 2.17 0.04
N MET A 29 5.73 0.94 0.56
CA MET A 29 6.61 0.63 1.69
C MET A 29 8.08 0.53 1.23
N LYS A 30 8.68 1.69 0.92
CA LYS A 30 10.07 1.80 0.44
C LYS A 30 11.11 1.23 1.41
N SER A 31 10.82 1.20 2.72
CA SER A 31 11.70 0.58 3.72
C SER A 31 11.93 -0.90 3.41
N ILE A 32 10.86 -1.66 3.17
CA ILE A 32 10.94 -3.09 2.87
C ILE A 32 11.72 -3.33 1.57
N ILE A 33 11.52 -2.47 0.56
CA ILE A 33 12.27 -2.54 -0.70
C ILE A 33 13.77 -2.33 -0.45
N ARG A 34 14.13 -1.29 0.31
CA ARG A 34 15.54 -1.02 0.66
C ARG A 34 16.16 -2.12 1.52
N ASP A 35 15.40 -2.69 2.44
CA ASP A 35 15.85 -3.78 3.31
C ASP A 35 16.11 -5.05 2.49
N ARG A 36 15.24 -5.33 1.51
CA ARG A 36 15.41 -6.39 0.53
C ARG A 36 16.69 -6.20 -0.31
N ASP A 37 16.97 -4.98 -0.77
CA ASP A 37 18.22 -4.69 -1.50
C ASP A 37 19.47 -4.92 -0.64
N LYS A 38 19.33 -4.86 0.69
CA LYS A 38 20.37 -5.19 1.67
C LYS A 38 20.34 -6.65 2.12
N ALA A 39 19.55 -7.51 1.46
CA ALA A 39 19.32 -8.91 1.82
C ALA A 39 18.80 -9.12 3.26
N VAL A 40 18.12 -8.12 3.84
CA VAL A 40 17.45 -8.24 5.13
C VAL A 40 16.08 -8.88 4.93
N THR A 41 15.85 -10.01 5.59
CA THR A 41 14.57 -10.71 5.58
C THR A 41 13.89 -10.63 6.94
N TYR A 42 12.56 -10.63 6.93
CA TYR A 42 11.74 -10.52 8.13
C TYR A 42 11.18 -11.88 8.53
N ASN A 43 11.51 -12.36 9.73
CA ASN A 43 10.87 -13.55 10.26
C ASN A 43 9.45 -13.23 10.74
N VAL A 44 8.48 -14.04 10.32
CA VAL A 44 7.09 -13.96 10.76
C VAL A 44 6.67 -15.29 11.34
N ASN A 45 6.00 -15.21 12.49
CA ASN A 45 5.50 -16.38 13.17
C ASN A 45 3.98 -16.42 13.03
N TRP A 46 3.44 -17.63 12.99
CA TRP A 46 2.02 -17.89 12.87
C TRP A 46 1.57 -18.72 14.06
N ASN A 47 0.39 -18.43 14.60
CA ASN A 47 -0.23 -19.30 15.59
C ASN A 47 -0.93 -20.50 14.90
N ALA A 48 -1.39 -21.47 15.70
CA ALA A 48 -2.10 -22.64 15.20
C ALA A 48 -3.38 -22.29 14.42
N ASP A 49 -3.94 -21.10 14.66
CA ASP A 49 -5.13 -20.57 13.98
C ASP A 49 -4.80 -19.81 12.68
N ASN A 50 -3.56 -19.93 12.17
CA ASN A 50 -3.07 -19.20 10.99
C ASN A 50 -3.17 -17.67 11.10
N GLN A 51 -3.05 -17.13 12.31
CA GLN A 51 -2.93 -15.70 12.56
C GLN A 51 -1.48 -15.30 12.73
N LEU A 52 -1.15 -14.13 12.20
CA LEU A 52 0.18 -13.54 12.35
C LEU A 52 0.42 -13.10 13.78
N ILE A 53 1.52 -13.57 14.37
CA ILE A 53 1.96 -13.19 15.72
C ILE A 53 3.34 -12.51 15.69
N GLY A 54 3.55 -11.59 16.62
CA GLY A 54 4.81 -10.87 16.80
C GLY A 54 4.88 -9.49 16.16
N SER A 55 6.03 -8.83 16.29
CA SER A 55 6.25 -7.44 15.87
C SER A 55 6.23 -7.24 14.34
N ASN A 56 6.59 -8.27 13.57
CA ASN A 56 6.58 -8.22 12.11
C ASN A 56 5.20 -8.53 11.50
N ALA A 57 4.22 -8.97 12.29
CA ALA A 57 2.86 -9.26 11.84
C ALA A 57 2.19 -8.06 11.15
N ALA A 58 2.17 -6.91 11.85
CA ALA A 58 1.59 -5.68 11.32
C ALA A 58 2.35 -5.15 10.09
N LYS A 59 3.67 -5.35 10.06
CA LYS A 59 4.53 -4.98 8.92
C LYS A 59 4.18 -5.82 7.69
N LEU A 60 4.03 -7.13 7.84
CA LEU A 60 3.60 -8.02 6.75
C LEU A 60 2.19 -7.67 6.27
N ALA A 61 1.22 -7.49 7.17
CA ALA A 61 -0.15 -7.13 6.80
C ALA A 61 -0.20 -5.81 5.99
N SER A 62 0.57 -4.81 6.42
CA SER A 62 0.70 -3.52 5.72
C SER A 62 1.36 -3.69 4.34
N TYR A 63 2.35 -4.57 4.23
CA TYR A 63 3.04 -4.85 2.98
C TYR A 63 2.13 -5.59 1.99
N ILE A 64 1.39 -6.61 2.46
CA ILE A 64 0.38 -7.30 1.67
C ILE A 64 -0.62 -6.30 1.11
N GLY A 65 -1.19 -5.43 1.96
CA GLY A 65 -2.14 -4.41 1.50
C GLY A 65 -1.55 -3.44 0.46
N THR A 66 -0.24 -3.17 0.55
CA THR A 66 0.47 -2.37 -0.45
C THR A 66 0.61 -3.10 -1.78
N LEU A 67 1.05 -4.37 -1.77
CA LEU A 67 1.19 -5.20 -2.95
C LEU A 67 -0.15 -5.42 -3.66
N VAL A 68 -1.22 -5.64 -2.90
CA VAL A 68 -2.58 -5.79 -3.44
C VAL A 68 -2.98 -4.53 -4.20
N ARG A 69 -2.84 -3.35 -3.60
CA ARG A 69 -3.18 -2.08 -4.28
C ARG A 69 -2.34 -1.77 -5.51
N MET A 70 -1.13 -2.31 -5.60
CA MET A 70 -0.26 -2.14 -6.77
C MET A 70 -0.58 -3.10 -7.92
N HIS A 71 -0.90 -4.35 -7.59
CA HIS A 71 -1.04 -5.42 -8.60
C HIS A 71 -2.48 -5.75 -8.98
N ILE A 72 -3.44 -5.38 -8.13
CA ILE A 72 -4.85 -5.70 -8.34
C ILE A 72 -5.63 -4.42 -8.67
N PRO A 73 -6.26 -4.35 -9.85
CA PRO A 73 -7.09 -3.21 -10.21
C PRO A 73 -8.22 -3.00 -9.21
N ILE A 74 -8.54 -1.74 -8.90
CA ILE A 74 -9.69 -1.40 -8.06
C ILE A 74 -11.03 -1.86 -8.65
N THR A 75 -11.08 -2.08 -9.96
CA THR A 75 -12.26 -2.59 -10.68
C THR A 75 -12.49 -4.09 -10.47
N ALA A 76 -11.53 -4.82 -9.88
CA ALA A 76 -11.69 -6.23 -9.60
C ALA A 76 -12.77 -6.47 -8.53
N THR A 77 -13.93 -6.94 -8.97
CA THR A 77 -15.11 -7.11 -8.10
C THR A 77 -14.98 -8.29 -7.14
N ARG A 78 -14.33 -9.37 -7.59
CA ARG A 78 -14.19 -10.60 -6.80
C ARG A 78 -12.74 -11.00 -6.68
N TRP A 79 -12.32 -11.25 -5.44
CA TRP A 79 -10.98 -11.78 -5.16
C TRP A 79 -10.79 -13.16 -5.80
N SER A 80 -11.82 -14.01 -5.79
CA SER A 80 -11.82 -15.35 -6.38
C SER A 80 -11.73 -15.38 -7.92
N ASN A 81 -11.69 -14.23 -8.62
CA ASN A 81 -11.54 -14.20 -10.07
C ASN A 81 -10.21 -14.87 -10.50
N LYS A 82 -10.30 -15.84 -11.42
CA LYS A 82 -9.17 -16.60 -11.98
C LYS A 82 -8.18 -15.70 -12.72
N GLU A 83 -8.64 -14.61 -13.32
CA GLU A 83 -7.80 -13.63 -14.03
C GLU A 83 -6.80 -12.94 -13.10
N LEU A 84 -7.10 -12.85 -11.79
CA LEU A 84 -6.20 -12.33 -10.77
C LEU A 84 -5.08 -13.31 -10.40
N GLY A 85 -5.11 -14.56 -10.90
CA GLY A 85 -4.14 -15.61 -10.55
C GLY A 85 -2.69 -15.15 -10.71
N SER A 86 -2.35 -14.57 -11.86
CA SER A 86 -0.99 -14.05 -12.12
C SER A 86 -0.60 -12.90 -11.17
N ALA A 87 -1.55 -12.02 -10.83
CA ALA A 87 -1.30 -10.94 -9.87
C ALA A 87 -1.07 -11.48 -8.46
N LYS A 88 -1.87 -12.46 -8.03
CA LYS A 88 -1.71 -13.17 -6.76
C LYS A 88 -0.37 -13.90 -6.68
N ASP A 89 0.04 -14.58 -7.76
CA ASP A 89 1.35 -15.23 -7.81
C ASP A 89 2.48 -14.22 -7.62
N LYS A 90 2.42 -13.06 -8.29
CA LYS A 90 3.40 -11.98 -8.12
C LYS A 90 3.43 -11.44 -6.69
N ILE A 91 2.26 -11.17 -6.10
CA ILE A 91 2.14 -10.74 -4.70
C ILE A 91 2.80 -11.77 -3.78
N TRP A 92 2.53 -13.07 -3.99
CA TRP A 92 3.11 -14.15 -3.20
C TRP A 92 4.63 -14.21 -3.33
N THR A 93 5.16 -14.11 -4.55
CA THR A 93 6.61 -14.09 -4.79
C THR A 93 7.29 -12.90 -4.09
N GLU A 94 6.68 -11.71 -4.12
CA GLU A 94 7.23 -10.53 -3.44
C GLU A 94 7.21 -10.66 -1.90
N ILE A 95 6.21 -11.34 -1.34
CA ILE A 95 6.14 -11.66 0.09
C ILE A 95 7.29 -12.61 0.46
N LEU A 96 7.42 -13.75 -0.24
CA LEU A 96 8.47 -14.75 0.04
C LEU A 96 9.89 -14.19 -0.08
N ARG A 97 10.09 -13.17 -0.94
CA ARG A 97 11.40 -12.54 -1.09
C ARG A 97 11.75 -11.63 0.09
N SER A 98 10.76 -11.06 0.77
CA SER A 98 10.97 -10.07 1.83
C SER A 98 10.79 -10.67 3.23
N PHE A 99 10.02 -11.76 3.34
CA PHE A 99 9.66 -12.41 4.59
C PHE A 99 10.02 -13.90 4.54
N ASN A 100 10.61 -14.39 5.64
CA ASN A 100 10.85 -15.81 5.83
C ASN A 100 9.55 -16.46 6.32
N ILE A 101 8.90 -17.23 5.44
CA ILE A 101 7.67 -17.97 5.74
C ILE A 101 8.00 -19.45 5.61
N GLU A 102 8.01 -20.14 6.74
CA GLU A 102 8.35 -21.57 6.80
C GLU A 102 7.20 -22.46 6.30
N ASP A 103 5.96 -22.02 6.48
CA ASP A 103 4.77 -22.79 6.11
C ASP A 103 4.04 -22.19 4.89
N THR A 104 4.05 -22.94 3.79
CA THR A 104 3.40 -22.55 2.54
C THR A 104 1.89 -22.79 2.53
N THR A 105 1.34 -23.56 3.48
CA THR A 105 -0.10 -23.80 3.60
C THR A 105 -0.85 -22.51 3.95
N ILE A 106 -0.17 -21.58 4.62
CA ILE A 106 -0.66 -20.25 4.99
C ILE A 106 -0.99 -19.40 3.75
N ARG A 107 -0.36 -19.69 2.61
CA ARG A 107 -0.74 -19.10 1.33
C ARG A 107 -2.25 -19.22 1.12
N LYS A 108 -2.83 -20.40 1.37
CA LYS A 108 -4.27 -20.62 1.26
C LYS A 108 -5.03 -19.78 2.30
N SER A 109 -4.56 -19.70 3.54
CA SER A 109 -5.19 -18.85 4.57
C SER A 109 -5.27 -17.38 4.14
N ILE A 110 -4.19 -16.81 3.63
CA ILE A 110 -4.16 -15.41 3.14
C ILE A 110 -5.11 -15.21 1.95
N TYR A 111 -5.24 -16.20 1.06
CA TYR A 111 -6.11 -16.10 -0.11
C TYR A 111 -7.59 -16.44 0.15
N PHE A 112 -7.89 -17.33 1.09
CA PHE A 112 -9.25 -17.81 1.40
C PHE A 112 -9.91 -17.04 2.55
N ASN A 113 -9.13 -16.50 3.50
CA ASN A 113 -9.64 -15.75 4.64
C ASN A 113 -9.56 -14.23 4.42
N TRP A 114 -9.21 -13.79 3.21
CA TRP A 114 -9.40 -12.40 2.83
C TRP A 114 -10.90 -12.13 2.79
N PRO A 115 -11.43 -11.15 3.54
CA PRO A 115 -12.87 -10.92 3.60
C PRO A 115 -13.36 -10.60 2.19
N GLU A 116 -13.98 -11.59 1.54
CA GLU A 116 -14.88 -11.34 0.42
C GLU A 116 -15.94 -10.42 1.02
N LYS A 117 -15.91 -9.14 0.63
CA LYS A 117 -16.96 -8.20 0.97
C LYS A 117 -18.22 -8.80 0.35
N ASP A 118 -19.01 -9.47 1.17
CA ASP A 118 -20.34 -9.93 0.82
C ASP A 118 -21.04 -8.74 0.17
N THR A 119 -21.18 -8.83 -1.16
CA THR A 119 -21.82 -7.79 -1.95
C THR A 119 -23.31 -8.08 -1.93
N GLU A 120 -23.89 -8.07 -0.74
CA GLU A 120 -25.33 -8.12 -0.54
C GLU A 120 -25.72 -7.01 0.42
N GLY A 121 -26.22 -5.92 -0.17
CA GLY A 121 -26.99 -4.91 0.54
C GLY A 121 -26.19 -3.68 0.98
N GLY A 122 -26.60 -2.54 0.43
CA GLY A 122 -26.41 -1.24 1.09
C GLY A 122 -25.56 -0.26 0.29
N GLU A 123 -26.27 0.57 -0.48
CA GLU A 123 -26.00 1.97 -0.82
C GLU A 123 -24.57 2.49 -0.76
N ARG A 124 -24.17 3.20 -1.83
CA ARG A 124 -23.25 4.37 -1.86
C ARG A 124 -22.73 4.60 -3.28
N PHE A 125 -22.70 5.79 -3.87
CA PHE A 125 -23.00 7.17 -3.49
C PHE A 125 -23.55 7.89 -4.73
#